data_AF-A0A2L2Z9H8-F1
#
_entry.id   AF-A0A2L2Z9H8-F1
#
_cell.length_a   1.000
_cell.length_b   1.000
_cell.length_c   1.000
_cell.angle_alpha   90.00
_cell.angle_beta   90.00
_cell.angle_gamma   90.00
#
_symmetry.space_group_name_H-M   'P 1'
#
loop_
_entity.id
_entity.type
_entity.pdbx_description
1 polymer ?
#
loop_
_entity_poly.entity_id
_entity_poly.type
_entity_poly.pdbx_seq_one_letter_code
_entity_poly.pdbx_strand_id
1 'polypeptide(L)'
;GWPKQGYPGTKGPYYCGIGATKAYGRDIVESHYRACLYAGINVAGTYAEVMPAQCEYQVGPCEGTSFGEEVWMSRFILPQIAEEFGVVESFDPKPMPGIH
;
A
#
# COMPACT_ATOMS: atom_id res chain seq x y z
N GLY A 1 -2.39 4.84 11.49
CA GLY A 1 -1.51 5.99 11.18
C GLY A 1 -2.10 7.34 11.52
N TRP A 2 -3.43 7.46 11.57
CA TRP A 2 -4.12 8.71 11.87
C TRP A 2 -4.61 8.73 13.34
N PRO A 3 -4.68 9.90 13.99
CA PRO A 3 -5.30 10.02 15.31
C PRO A 3 -6.81 9.75 15.21
N LYS A 4 -7.42 9.20 16.26
CA LYS A 4 -8.85 8.79 16.26
C LYS A 4 -9.82 9.93 15.88
N GLN A 5 -9.45 11.18 16.12
CA GLN A 5 -10.24 12.37 15.81
C GLN A 5 -9.31 13.53 15.39
N GLY A 6 -8.68 13.42 14.22
CA GLY A 6 -7.86 14.51 13.70
C GLY A 6 -7.09 14.15 12.44
N TYR A 7 -6.27 15.10 12.00
CA TYR A 7 -5.35 14.90 10.90
C TYR A 7 -3.96 14.55 11.44
N PRO A 8 -3.16 13.78 10.69
CA PRO A 8 -1.75 13.62 10.98
C PRO A 8 -1.01 14.96 10.88
N GLY A 9 0.24 14.97 11.32
CA GLY A 9 1.12 16.13 11.15
C GLY A 9 1.32 16.52 9.68
N THR A 10 2.04 17.62 9.46
CA THR A 10 2.30 18.15 8.12
C THR A 10 2.91 17.10 7.19
N LYS A 11 2.47 17.12 5.92
CA LYS A 11 3.01 16.29 4.83
C LYS A 11 4.54 16.52 4.77
N GLY A 12 5.35 15.47 4.87
CA GLY A 12 6.81 15.61 4.85
C GLY A 12 7.60 14.40 5.35
N PRO A 13 7.36 13.89 6.57
CA PRO A 13 8.19 12.83 7.14
C PRO A 13 7.80 11.41 6.67
N TYR A 14 6.71 11.27 5.91
CA TYR A 14 6.06 10.00 5.61
C TYR A 14 6.61 9.33 4.33
N TYR A 15 6.90 10.10 3.29
CA TYR A 15 7.41 9.58 2.02
C TYR A 15 8.74 8.85 2.23
N CYS A 16 8.78 7.57 1.83
CA CYS A 16 9.90 6.67 2.09
C CYS A 16 10.36 6.64 3.55
N GLY A 17 9.46 6.97 4.49
CA GLY A 17 9.76 7.12 5.90
C GLY A 17 10.11 5.79 6.59
N ILE A 18 10.94 5.87 7.63
CA ILE A 18 11.32 4.75 8.50
C ILE A 18 11.04 5.13 9.96
N GLY A 19 10.55 4.17 10.74
CA GLY A 19 10.26 4.32 12.17
C GLY A 19 8.75 4.44 12.46
N ALA A 20 8.38 4.11 13.70
CA ALA A 20 6.99 3.94 14.13
C ALA A 20 6.11 5.20 14.01
N THR A 21 6.72 6.39 13.96
CA THR A 21 6.01 7.67 13.81
C THR A 21 5.85 8.12 12.36
N LYS A 22 6.48 7.42 11.42
CA LYS A 22 6.57 7.80 10.01
C LYS A 22 6.00 6.73 9.06
N ALA A 23 6.27 5.46 9.32
CA ALA A 23 5.80 4.33 8.52
C ALA A 23 4.74 3.53 9.28
N TYR A 24 3.53 3.49 8.72
CA TYR A 24 2.39 2.76 9.28
C TYR A 24 2.00 1.64 8.34
N GLY A 25 1.72 0.44 8.86
CA GLY A 25 1.29 -0.70 8.04
C GLY A 25 2.41 -1.39 7.26
N ARG A 26 3.69 -1.21 7.65
CA ARG A 26 4.84 -1.85 6.98
C ARG A 26 4.71 -3.37 6.93
N ASP A 27 4.17 -3.99 7.97
CA ASP A 27 4.00 -5.45 8.04
C ASP A 27 3.06 -5.97 6.93
N ILE A 28 2.02 -5.20 6.58
CA ILE A 28 1.10 -5.50 5.48
C ILE A 28 1.81 -5.35 4.14
N VAL A 29 2.56 -4.25 3.95
CA VAL A 29 3.32 -3.98 2.73
C VAL A 29 4.36 -5.08 2.48
N GLU A 30 5.13 -5.48 3.50
CA GLU A 30 6.12 -6.54 3.37
C GLU A 30 5.50 -7.90 3.12
N SER A 31 4.37 -8.20 3.78
CA SER A 31 3.63 -9.45 3.57
C SER A 31 3.07 -9.50 2.14
N HIS A 32 2.47 -8.42 1.65
CA HIS A 32 1.95 -8.31 0.29
C HIS A 32 3.04 -8.44 -0.75
N TYR A 33 4.17 -7.78 -0.55
CA TYR A 33 5.32 -7.86 -1.45
C TYR A 33 5.83 -9.31 -1.57
N ARG A 34 6.00 -10.01 -0.45
CA ARG A 34 6.42 -11.42 -0.44
C ARG A 34 5.37 -12.36 -1.02
N ALA A 35 4.09 -12.12 -0.75
CA ALA A 35 2.99 -12.92 -1.30
C ALA A 35 2.91 -12.77 -2.83
N CYS A 36 3.08 -11.56 -3.36
CA CYS A 36 3.13 -11.32 -4.80
C CYS A 36 4.32 -12.07 -5.45
N LEU A 37 5.51 -11.97 -4.86
CA LEU A 37 6.68 -12.72 -5.35
C LEU A 37 6.44 -14.24 -5.32
N TYR A 38 5.86 -14.75 -4.25
CA TYR A 38 5.55 -16.18 -4.11
C TYR A 38 4.51 -16.64 -5.15
N ALA A 39 3.50 -15.82 -5.43
CA ALA A 39 2.47 -16.09 -6.44
C ALA A 39 2.98 -15.95 -7.89
N GLY A 40 4.24 -15.54 -8.09
CA GLY A 40 4.82 -15.32 -9.42
C GLY A 40 4.38 -14.01 -10.08
N ILE A 41 3.84 -13.06 -9.32
CA ILE A 41 3.52 -11.71 -9.80
C ILE A 41 4.82 -10.92 -9.93
N ASN A 42 5.00 -10.23 -11.06
CA ASN A 42 6.16 -9.38 -11.33
C ASN A 42 6.08 -8.05 -10.57
N VAL A 43 6.13 -8.10 -9.24
CA VAL A 43 6.19 -6.91 -8.39
C VAL A 43 7.58 -6.28 -8.45
N ALA A 44 7.67 -5.04 -8.94
CA ALA A 44 8.93 -4.34 -9.16
C ALA A 44 9.44 -3.61 -7.90
N GLY A 45 8.53 -3.19 -7.03
CA GLY A 45 8.89 -2.33 -5.91
C GLY A 45 7.70 -1.97 -5.02
N THR A 46 8.02 -1.31 -3.92
CA THR A 46 7.05 -0.71 -3.01
C THR A 46 7.71 0.43 -2.24
N TYR A 47 6.92 1.45 -1.89
CA TYR A 47 7.36 2.53 -1.01
C TYR A 47 6.18 3.13 -0.22
N ALA A 48 6.51 3.78 0.90
CA ALA A 48 5.54 4.55 1.69
C ALA A 48 5.30 5.90 1.02
N GLU A 49 4.04 6.26 0.82
CA GLU A 49 3.63 7.47 0.10
C GLU A 49 3.64 8.73 0.99
N VAL A 50 3.31 9.87 0.37
CA VAL A 50 3.33 11.19 1.04
C VAL A 50 2.34 11.27 2.20
N MET A 51 1.20 10.60 2.13
CA MET A 51 0.23 10.56 3.22
C MET A 51 0.53 9.40 4.18
N PRO A 52 0.39 9.58 5.51
CA PRO A 52 0.62 8.50 6.44
C PRO A 52 -0.42 7.40 6.26
N ALA A 53 0.07 6.15 6.29
CA ALA A 53 -0.67 4.93 5.97
C ALA A 53 -1.09 4.80 4.49
N GLN A 54 -0.63 5.69 3.60
CA GLN A 54 -0.67 5.47 2.15
C GLN A 54 0.63 4.78 1.73
N CYS A 55 0.53 3.80 0.82
CA CYS A 55 1.67 3.08 0.26
C CYS A 55 1.42 2.85 -1.23
N GLU A 56 2.50 2.63 -1.99
CA GLU A 56 2.47 2.24 -3.39
C GLU A 56 3.20 0.91 -3.60
N TYR A 57 2.75 0.14 -4.58
CA TYR A 57 3.49 -0.98 -5.15
C TYR A 57 3.42 -0.90 -6.68
N GLN A 58 4.46 -1.39 -7.35
CA GLN A 58 4.55 -1.41 -8.81
C GLN A 58 4.53 -2.85 -9.32
N VAL A 59 3.76 -3.11 -10.37
CA VAL A 59 3.73 -4.38 -11.09
C VAL A 59 4.25 -4.14 -12.50
N GLY A 60 5.22 -4.93 -12.93
CA GLY A 60 5.81 -4.89 -14.27
C GLY A 60 7.33 -4.90 -14.30
N PRO A 61 7.95 -4.91 -15.49
CA PRO A 61 7.30 -4.91 -16.81
C PRO A 61 6.53 -6.21 -17.12
N CYS A 62 5.35 -6.10 -17.72
CA CYS A 62 4.50 -7.23 -18.13
C CYS A 62 4.18 -7.09 -19.63
N GLU A 63 3.95 -8.20 -20.33
CA GLU A 63 3.65 -8.19 -21.77
C GLU A 63 2.14 -8.30 -22.04
N GLY A 64 1.61 -7.34 -22.81
CA GLY A 64 0.23 -7.40 -23.30
C GLY A 64 -0.80 -7.49 -22.17
N THR A 65 -1.65 -8.51 -22.21
CA THR A 65 -2.76 -8.70 -21.27
C THR A 65 -2.32 -9.16 -19.89
N SER A 66 -1.11 -9.70 -19.73
CA SER A 66 -0.64 -10.21 -18.42
C SER A 66 -0.52 -9.09 -17.38
N PHE A 67 -0.27 -7.85 -17.82
CA PHE A 67 -0.27 -6.69 -16.93
C PHE A 67 -1.58 -6.56 -16.14
N GLY A 68 -2.72 -6.71 -16.83
CA GLY A 68 -4.03 -6.63 -16.20
C GLY A 68 -4.26 -7.77 -15.21
N GLU A 69 -3.89 -8.99 -15.61
CA GLU A 69 -4.02 -10.20 -14.79
C GLU A 69 -3.21 -10.08 -13.49
N GLU A 70 -1.94 -9.69 -13.60
CA GLU A 70 -1.04 -9.53 -12.46
C GLU A 70 -1.45 -8.38 -11.52
N VAL A 71 -1.89 -7.25 -12.08
CA VAL A 71 -2.43 -6.13 -11.27
C VAL A 71 -3.71 -6.55 -10.55
N TRP A 72 -4.62 -7.25 -11.20
CA TRP A 72 -5.83 -7.73 -10.54
C TRP A 72 -5.54 -8.78 -9.48
N MET A 73 -4.63 -9.72 -9.73
CA MET A 73 -4.25 -10.72 -8.74
C MET A 73 -3.52 -10.10 -7.54
N SER A 74 -2.63 -9.13 -7.76
CA SER A 74 -1.99 -8.40 -6.65
C SER A 74 -3.02 -7.61 -5.83
N ARG A 75 -4.06 -7.04 -6.47
CA ARG A 75 -5.20 -6.41 -5.79
C ARG A 75 -6.15 -7.39 -5.11
N PHE A 76 -6.17 -8.66 -5.50
CA PHE A 76 -6.92 -9.70 -4.80
C PHE A 76 -6.19 -10.18 -3.55
N ILE A 77 -4.85 -10.22 -3.58
CA ILE A 77 -4.02 -10.64 -2.44
C ILE A 77 -4.02 -9.57 -1.33
N LEU A 78 -3.97 -8.28 -1.68
CA LEU A 78 -3.87 -7.20 -0.68
C LEU A 78 -5.01 -7.19 0.36
N PRO A 79 -6.30 -7.26 -0.01
CA PRO A 79 -7.41 -7.32 0.94
C PRO A 79 -7.35 -8.54 1.87
N GLN A 80 -6.91 -9.70 1.37
CA GLN A 80 -6.78 -10.91 2.20
C GLN A 80 -5.73 -10.71 3.30
N ILE A 81 -4.59 -10.12 2.95
CA ILE A 81 -3.56 -9.77 3.93
C ILE A 81 -4.09 -8.68 4.88
N ALA A 82 -4.75 -7.65 4.36
CA ALA A 82 -5.35 -6.60 5.18
C ALA A 82 -6.35 -7.17 6.21
N GLU A 83 -7.16 -8.16 5.81
CA GLU A 83 -8.08 -8.89 6.68
C GLU A 83 -7.35 -9.62 7.81
N GLU A 84 -6.24 -10.31 7.54
CA GLU A 84 -5.42 -10.99 8.56
C GLU A 84 -4.84 -10.01 9.60
N PHE A 85 -4.52 -8.79 9.18
CA PHE A 85 -4.05 -7.73 10.07
C PHE A 85 -5.18 -6.90 10.69
N GLY A 86 -6.45 -7.19 10.38
CA GLY A 86 -7.62 -6.49 10.92
C GLY A 86 -7.71 -5.03 10.48
N VAL A 87 -7.25 -4.70 9.27
CA VAL A 87 -7.34 -3.36 8.69
C VAL A 87 -8.18 -3.36 7.41
N VAL A 88 -8.62 -2.17 7.00
CA VAL A 88 -9.35 -1.96 5.74
C VAL A 88 -8.45 -1.17 4.78
N GLU A 89 -8.23 -1.71 3.59
CA GLU A 89 -7.59 -1.03 2.48
C GLU A 89 -8.60 -0.23 1.64
N SER A 90 -8.10 0.74 0.87
CA SER A 90 -8.92 1.50 -0.07
C SER A 90 -8.10 1.88 -1.30
N PHE A 91 -8.71 1.70 -2.46
CA PHE A 91 -8.20 2.19 -3.75
C PHE A 91 -8.94 3.45 -4.22
N ASP A 92 -9.73 4.08 -3.35
CA ASP A 92 -10.39 5.36 -3.65
C ASP A 92 -9.33 6.43 -3.94
N PRO A 93 -9.43 7.21 -5.03
CA PRO A 93 -8.48 8.26 -5.35
C PRO A 93 -8.43 9.39 -4.30
N LYS A 94 -9.46 9.50 -3.45
CA LYS A 94 -9.58 10.48 -2.37
C LYS A 94 -10.26 9.85 -1.14
N PRO A 95 -9.54 8.98 -0.40
CA PRO A 95 -10.12 8.24 0.72
C PRO A 95 -10.47 9.12 1.93
N MET A 96 -9.91 10.34 1.98
CA MET A 96 -10.08 11.29 3.08
C MET A 96 -10.50 12.67 2.57
N PRO A 97 -11.65 13.21 3.02
CA PRO A 97 -12.06 14.58 2.73
C PRO A 97 -11.10 15.62 3.32
N GLY A 98 -11.00 16.80 2.70
CA GLY A 98 -10.36 17.98 3.31
C GLY A 98 -8.83 18.07 3.22
N ILE A 99 -8.16 17.13 2.54
CA ILE A 99 -6.72 17.24 2.27
C ILE A 99 -6.51 17.95 0.92
N HIS A 100 -5.94 19.16 0.97
CA HIS A 100 -5.34 19.85 -0.18
C HIS A 100 -3.82 19.85 -0.04
#